data_AF-A0A1X7SYL6-F1
#
_entry.id   AF-A0A1X7SYL6-F1
#
_cell.length_a   1.000
_cell.length_b   1.000
_cell.length_c   1.000
_cell.angle_alpha   90.00
_cell.angle_beta   90.00
_cell.angle_gamma   90.00
#
_symmetry.space_group_name_H-M   'P 1'
#
loop_
_entity.id
_entity.type
_entity.pdbx_description
1 polymer ?
#
loop_
_entity_poly.entity_id
_entity_poly.type
_entity_poly.pdbx_seq_one_letter_code
_entity_poly.pdbx_strand_id
1 'polypeptide(L)'
;MTVTILCPNGPNRTTASRICSASSDWESPDVMMCATTDVTNGFIELSKVNITIDNLGSAAFNMSSLVENATRTVADQNIQNINIISTVLEAIVSVLLNIKNLPLIIETTGNIVQTLNLLVEWSMDVTNVLSNNIIQSFEEFIRVVFKQENFTVIKIAEENILFRAERFARANFIGLTISASAFS
;
A
#
# COMPACT_ATOMS: atom_id res chain seq x y z
N MET A 1 -17.38 28.76 -13.17
CA MET A 1 -16.28 29.09 -14.13
C MET A 1 -15.25 27.98 -14.06
N THR A 2 -14.70 27.52 -15.18
CA THR A 2 -13.66 26.47 -15.17
C THR A 2 -12.31 27.06 -15.56
N VAL A 3 -11.26 26.73 -14.81
CA VAL A 3 -9.88 27.12 -15.11
C VAL A 3 -9.07 25.87 -15.42
N THR A 4 -8.20 25.94 -16.42
CA THR A 4 -7.27 24.88 -16.79
C THR A 4 -5.83 25.36 -16.66
N ILE A 5 -4.96 24.50 -16.15
CA ILE A 5 -3.52 24.75 -16.02
C ILE A 5 -2.74 23.53 -16.48
N LEU A 6 -1.51 23.73 -16.97
CA LEU A 6 -0.62 22.61 -17.30
C LEU A 6 -0.23 21.85 -16.02
N CYS A 7 -0.18 20.52 -16.12
CA CYS A 7 0.30 19.66 -15.05
C CYS A 7 1.81 19.88 -14.86
N PRO A 8 2.29 20.31 -13.67
CA PRO A 8 3.71 20.61 -13.47
C PRO A 8 4.64 19.41 -13.65
N ASN A 9 4.20 18.23 -13.20
CA ASN A 9 4.94 16.96 -13.27
C ASN A 9 4.24 15.90 -14.13
N GLY A 10 3.15 16.28 -14.81
CA GLY A 10 2.37 15.35 -15.62
C GLY A 10 2.99 15.12 -17.00
N PRO A 11 2.41 14.22 -17.81
CA PRO A 11 2.83 13.98 -19.18
C PRO A 11 2.74 15.26 -20.00
N ASN A 12 3.55 15.37 -21.06
CA ASN A 12 3.62 16.58 -21.87
C ASN A 12 2.23 17.03 -22.36
N ARG A 13 1.91 18.31 -22.11
CA ARG A 13 0.66 18.99 -22.51
C ARG A 13 -0.61 18.49 -21.82
N THR A 14 -0.49 17.71 -20.75
CA THR A 14 -1.64 17.39 -19.89
C THR A 14 -1.99 18.60 -19.02
N THR A 15 -3.29 18.72 -18.72
CA THR A 15 -3.82 19.84 -17.94
C THR A 15 -4.66 19.35 -16.78
N ALA A 16 -4.50 20.00 -15.63
CA ALA A 16 -5.49 19.94 -14.56
C ALA A 16 -6.59 20.96 -14.81
N SER A 17 -7.79 20.69 -14.30
CA SER A 17 -8.89 21.64 -14.32
C SER A 17 -9.48 21.85 -12.93
N ARG A 18 -10.05 23.02 -12.67
CA ARG A 18 -10.72 23.32 -11.41
C ARG A 18 -11.95 24.18 -11.66
N ILE A 19 -13.04 23.85 -10.99
CA ILE A 19 -14.32 24.55 -11.12
C ILE A 19 -14.47 25.51 -9.95
N CYS A 20 -14.78 26.76 -10.27
CA CYS A 20 -15.35 27.74 -9.33
C CYS A 20 -16.87 27.61 -9.40
N SER A 21 -17.43 27.10 -8.30
CA SER A 21 -18.84 26.81 -8.13
C SER A 21 -19.68 28.10 -8.04
N ALA A 22 -21.00 27.98 -8.10
CA ALA A 22 -21.92 29.12 -8.01
C ALA A 22 -21.85 29.87 -6.67
N SER A 23 -21.39 29.23 -5.58
CA SER A 23 -21.14 29.89 -4.29
C SER A 23 -19.82 30.67 -4.25
N SER A 24 -19.09 30.74 -5.37
CA SER A 24 -17.72 31.28 -5.46
C SER A 24 -16.66 30.44 -4.73
N ASP A 25 -17.00 29.24 -4.29
CA ASP A 25 -16.06 28.29 -3.72
C ASP A 25 -15.37 27.49 -4.83
N TRP A 26 -14.08 27.24 -4.66
CA TRP A 26 -13.32 26.39 -5.56
C TRP A 26 -13.48 24.91 -5.16
N GLU A 27 -14.03 24.12 -6.07
CA GLU A 27 -14.12 22.66 -5.94
C GLU A 27 -12.74 22.00 -5.95
N SER A 28 -12.62 20.72 -5.60
CA SER A 28 -11.36 19.99 -5.74
C SER A 28 -10.89 19.97 -7.20
N PRO A 29 -9.58 20.10 -7.48
CA PRO A 29 -9.07 20.07 -8.84
C PRO A 29 -9.18 18.67 -9.44
N ASP A 30 -9.59 18.58 -10.70
CA ASP A 30 -9.43 17.37 -11.51
C ASP A 30 -7.99 17.32 -12.05
N VAL A 31 -7.22 16.39 -11.50
CA VAL A 31 -5.80 16.18 -11.81
C VAL A 31 -5.54 14.83 -12.48
N MET A 32 -6.58 14.12 -12.93
CA MET A 32 -6.42 12.73 -13.40
C MET A 32 -5.45 12.60 -14.59
N MET A 33 -5.35 13.63 -15.43
CA MET A 33 -4.38 13.66 -16.53
C MET A 33 -2.94 13.98 -16.10
N CYS A 34 -2.70 14.34 -14.84
CA CYS A 34 -1.39 14.73 -14.32
C CYS A 34 -0.54 13.57 -13.76
N ALA A 35 -1.01 12.31 -13.88
CA ALA A 35 -0.28 11.15 -13.37
C ALA A 35 1.09 11.05 -14.03
N THR A 36 2.16 10.90 -13.24
CA THR A 36 3.51 10.78 -13.76
C THR A 36 3.63 9.48 -14.54
N THR A 37 4.19 9.57 -15.75
CA THR A 37 4.35 8.41 -16.64
C THR A 37 5.25 7.37 -15.99
N ASP A 38 6.29 7.78 -15.26
CA ASP A 38 7.27 6.87 -14.66
C ASP A 38 6.70 6.05 -13.50
N VAL A 39 5.91 6.66 -12.59
CA VAL A 39 5.30 5.93 -11.46
C VAL A 39 4.27 4.93 -11.98
N THR A 40 3.38 5.38 -12.86
CA THR A 40 2.34 4.51 -13.44
C THR A 40 2.95 3.38 -14.27
N ASN A 41 3.99 3.66 -15.07
CA ASN A 41 4.72 2.61 -15.78
C ASN A 41 5.43 1.66 -14.83
N GLY A 42 5.99 2.16 -13.72
CA GLY A 42 6.59 1.33 -12.68
C GLY A 42 5.61 0.30 -12.12
N PHE A 43 4.37 0.71 -11.84
CA PHE A 43 3.31 -0.22 -11.45
C PHE A 43 3.00 -1.22 -12.58
N ILE A 44 2.85 -0.76 -13.82
CA ILE A 44 2.57 -1.64 -14.97
C ILE A 44 3.68 -2.69 -15.18
N GLU A 45 4.95 -2.32 -15.02
CA GLU A 45 6.05 -3.28 -15.12
C GLU A 45 6.05 -4.26 -13.95
N LEU A 46 5.78 -3.78 -12.73
CA LEU A 46 5.65 -4.66 -11.56
C LEU A 46 4.51 -5.68 -11.74
N SER A 47 3.38 -5.28 -12.33
CA SER A 47 2.24 -6.18 -12.57
C SER A 47 2.55 -7.31 -13.56
N LYS A 48 3.61 -7.18 -14.36
CA LYS A 48 4.07 -8.22 -15.30
C LYS A 48 5.05 -9.21 -14.65
N VAL A 49 5.58 -8.89 -13.48
CA VAL A 49 6.52 -9.75 -12.78
C VAL A 49 5.80 -10.99 -12.27
N ASN A 50 6.28 -12.17 -12.68
CA ASN A 50 5.84 -13.42 -12.08
C ASN A 50 6.49 -13.56 -10.69
N ILE A 51 5.70 -13.37 -9.63
CA ILE A 51 6.19 -13.39 -8.26
C ILE A 51 6.40 -14.83 -7.80
N THR A 52 7.61 -15.11 -7.33
CA THR A 52 8.06 -16.42 -6.83
C THR A 52 8.80 -16.23 -5.51
N ILE A 53 9.22 -17.34 -4.88
CA ILE A 53 9.99 -17.28 -3.63
C ILE A 53 11.30 -16.51 -3.80
N ASP A 54 11.93 -16.58 -4.98
CA ASP A 54 13.25 -15.99 -5.23
C ASP A 54 13.20 -14.46 -5.37
N ASN A 55 12.07 -13.90 -5.81
CA ASN A 55 11.92 -12.45 -6.05
C ASN A 55 10.90 -11.77 -5.13
N LEU A 56 10.33 -12.51 -4.17
CA LEU A 56 9.27 -12.04 -3.27
C LEU A 56 9.64 -10.75 -2.53
N GLY A 57 10.81 -10.73 -1.86
CA GLY A 57 11.25 -9.59 -1.08
C GLY A 57 11.40 -8.34 -1.94
N SER A 58 12.05 -8.49 -3.10
CA SER A 58 12.21 -7.42 -4.09
C SER A 58 10.87 -6.93 -4.65
N ALA A 59 9.92 -7.83 -4.91
CA ALA A 59 8.59 -7.44 -5.40
C ALA A 59 7.83 -6.60 -4.34
N ALA A 60 7.87 -7.02 -3.08
CA ALA A 60 7.26 -6.27 -1.99
C ALA A 60 7.93 -4.91 -1.76
N PHE A 61 9.26 -4.86 -1.81
CA PHE A 61 10.01 -3.60 -1.72
C PHE A 61 9.69 -2.66 -2.87
N ASN A 62 9.69 -3.14 -4.12
CA ASN A 62 9.36 -2.35 -5.29
C ASN A 62 7.93 -1.79 -5.23
N MET A 63 6.98 -2.61 -4.78
CA MET A 63 5.60 -2.15 -4.54
C MET A 63 5.57 -1.01 -3.52
N SER A 64 6.20 -1.20 -2.35
CA SER A 64 6.26 -0.19 -1.29
C SER A 64 6.88 1.12 -1.80
N SER A 65 7.99 1.04 -2.53
CA SER A 65 8.68 2.21 -3.09
C SER A 65 7.84 2.94 -4.13
N LEU A 66 7.09 2.22 -4.98
CA LEU A 66 6.20 2.85 -5.95
C LEU A 66 5.02 3.56 -5.26
N VAL A 67 4.47 2.98 -4.19
CA VAL A 67 3.42 3.64 -3.39
C VAL A 67 3.96 4.89 -2.71
N GLU A 68 5.16 4.83 -2.15
CA GLU A 68 5.85 6.02 -1.59
C GLU A 68 6.03 7.11 -2.65
N ASN A 69 6.51 6.76 -3.86
CA ASN A 69 6.66 7.74 -4.94
C ASN A 69 5.32 8.34 -5.38
N ALA A 70 4.25 7.54 -5.41
CA ALA A 70 2.90 8.02 -5.73
C ALA A 70 2.35 9.01 -4.69
N THR A 71 2.86 9.03 -3.45
CA THR A 71 2.47 10.06 -2.47
C THR A 71 2.89 11.48 -2.87
N ARG A 72 3.91 11.61 -3.74
CA ARG A 72 4.41 12.91 -4.20
C ARG A 72 3.48 13.62 -5.17
N THR A 73 2.60 12.88 -5.84
CA THR A 73 1.68 13.41 -6.85
C THR A 73 0.30 12.78 -6.69
N VAL A 74 -0.70 13.56 -6.30
CA VAL A 74 -2.08 13.07 -6.08
C VAL A 74 -2.64 12.32 -7.31
N ALA A 75 -2.27 12.73 -8.52
CA ALA A 75 -2.71 12.05 -9.74
C ALA A 75 -2.17 10.62 -9.90
N ASP A 76 -1.06 10.26 -9.25
CA ASP A 76 -0.53 8.89 -9.21
C ASP A 76 -1.30 8.00 -8.23
N GLN A 77 -2.07 8.61 -7.31
CA GLN A 77 -3.00 7.91 -6.43
C GLN A 77 -4.32 7.67 -7.16
N ASN A 78 -4.32 6.76 -8.14
CA ASN A 78 -5.47 6.53 -9.02
C ASN A 78 -5.92 5.06 -9.03
N ILE A 79 -7.11 4.83 -9.60
CA ILE A 79 -7.76 3.51 -9.66
C ILE A 79 -6.89 2.48 -10.39
N GLN A 80 -6.15 2.88 -11.42
CA GLN A 80 -5.29 1.95 -12.15
C GLN A 80 -4.14 1.44 -11.26
N ASN A 81 -3.45 2.36 -10.58
CA ASN A 81 -2.31 2.01 -9.73
C ASN A 81 -2.77 1.18 -8.52
N ILE A 82 -3.90 1.52 -7.90
CA ILE A 82 -4.40 0.72 -6.77
C ILE A 82 -4.90 -0.68 -7.18
N ASN A 83 -5.45 -0.85 -8.38
CA ASN A 83 -5.76 -2.18 -8.94
C ASN A 83 -4.50 -3.04 -9.07
N ILE A 84 -3.41 -2.45 -9.54
CA ILE A 84 -2.12 -3.13 -9.66
C ILE A 84 -1.60 -3.50 -8.27
N ILE A 85 -1.62 -2.57 -7.32
CA ILE A 85 -1.17 -2.82 -5.94
C ILE A 85 -1.95 -3.98 -5.32
N SER A 86 -3.29 -4.00 -5.46
CA SER A 86 -4.11 -5.09 -4.95
C SER A 86 -3.73 -6.44 -5.56
N THR A 87 -3.50 -6.48 -6.88
CA THR A 87 -3.14 -7.71 -7.60
C THR A 87 -1.75 -8.22 -7.19
N VAL A 88 -0.78 -7.31 -7.07
CA VAL A 88 0.59 -7.64 -6.65
C VAL A 88 0.60 -8.12 -5.20
N LEU A 89 -0.14 -7.46 -4.31
CA LEU A 89 -0.28 -7.87 -2.92
C LEU A 89 -0.87 -9.29 -2.81
N GLU A 90 -1.93 -9.60 -3.55
CA GLU A 90 -2.52 -10.95 -3.59
C GLU A 90 -1.49 -12.00 -4.04
N ALA A 91 -0.72 -11.72 -5.09
CA ALA A 91 0.34 -12.61 -5.58
C ALA A 91 1.46 -12.81 -4.54
N ILE A 92 1.91 -11.75 -3.87
CA ILE A 92 2.89 -11.80 -2.77
C ILE A 92 2.38 -12.72 -1.65
N VAL A 93 1.13 -12.53 -1.22
CA VAL A 93 0.52 -13.31 -0.13
C VAL A 93 0.39 -14.79 -0.50
N SER A 94 0.00 -15.08 -1.75
CA SER A 94 -0.11 -16.44 -2.28
C SER A 94 1.23 -17.20 -2.21
N VAL A 95 2.33 -16.55 -2.56
CA VAL A 95 3.68 -17.13 -2.48
C VAL A 95 4.12 -17.28 -1.02
N LEU A 96 3.88 -16.25 -0.19
CA LEU A 96 4.21 -16.25 1.24
C LEU A 96 3.62 -17.44 2.00
N LEU A 97 2.41 -17.90 1.64
CA LEU A 97 1.74 -19.04 2.28
C LEU A 97 2.58 -20.32 2.35
N ASN A 98 3.55 -20.47 1.46
CA ASN A 98 4.38 -21.67 1.34
C ASN A 98 5.82 -21.49 1.85
N ILE A 99 6.15 -20.32 2.40
CA ILE A 99 7.51 -19.98 2.84
C ILE A 99 7.69 -20.28 4.33
N LYS A 100 8.87 -20.82 4.68
CA LYS A 100 9.33 -21.03 6.07
C LYS A 100 10.56 -20.20 6.45
N ASN A 101 11.02 -19.35 5.53
CA ASN A 101 12.15 -18.45 5.75
C ASN A 101 11.69 -17.22 6.53
N LEU A 102 11.92 -17.24 7.85
CA LEU A 102 11.46 -16.18 8.76
C LEU A 102 12.05 -14.79 8.42
N PRO A 103 13.36 -14.62 8.17
CA PRO A 103 13.90 -13.33 7.73
C PRO A 103 13.15 -12.73 6.53
N LEU A 104 12.92 -13.54 5.49
CA LEU A 104 12.20 -13.10 4.30
C LEU A 104 10.75 -12.72 4.62
N ILE A 105 10.08 -13.47 5.50
CA ILE A 105 8.73 -13.15 5.96
C ILE A 105 8.72 -11.81 6.69
N ILE A 106 9.64 -11.56 7.62
CA ILE A 106 9.72 -10.30 8.38
C ILE A 106 9.96 -9.12 7.44
N GLU A 107 10.92 -9.24 6.52
CA GLU A 107 11.22 -8.21 5.52
C GLU A 107 9.99 -7.90 4.66
N THR A 108 9.35 -8.94 4.12
CA THR A 108 8.16 -8.80 3.29
C THR A 108 6.99 -8.19 4.08
N THR A 109 6.86 -8.54 5.36
CA THR A 109 5.87 -7.94 6.27
C THR A 109 6.09 -6.44 6.41
N GLY A 110 7.34 -6.01 6.61
CA GLY A 110 7.68 -4.59 6.73
C GLY A 110 7.21 -3.80 5.50
N ASN A 111 7.55 -4.30 4.31
CA ASN A 111 7.16 -3.66 3.05
C ASN A 111 5.62 -3.63 2.86
N ILE A 112 4.90 -4.69 3.23
CA ILE A 112 3.42 -4.71 3.17
C ILE A 112 2.83 -3.69 4.14
N VAL A 113 3.30 -3.65 5.39
CA VAL A 113 2.79 -2.72 6.41
C VAL A 113 3.07 -1.28 6.01
N GLN A 114 4.26 -0.97 5.47
CA GLN A 114 4.59 0.34 4.91
C GLN A 114 3.68 0.71 3.73
N THR A 115 3.44 -0.23 2.80
CA THR A 115 2.51 -0.02 1.68
C THR A 115 1.11 0.36 2.18
N LEU A 116 0.57 -0.41 3.13
CA LEU A 116 -0.74 -0.15 3.72
C LEU A 116 -0.76 1.19 4.48
N ASN A 117 0.31 1.52 5.19
CA ASN A 117 0.45 2.77 5.93
C ASN A 117 0.35 4.00 5.02
N LEU A 118 0.89 3.91 3.81
CA LEU A 118 0.82 5.00 2.83
C LEU A 118 -0.53 5.03 2.11
N LEU A 119 -1.15 3.87 1.88
CA LEU A 119 -2.46 3.79 1.23
C LEU A 119 -3.60 4.37 2.07
N VAL A 120 -3.51 4.35 3.41
CA VAL A 120 -4.56 4.96 4.25
C VAL A 120 -4.67 6.48 4.06
N GLU A 121 -3.62 7.12 3.53
CA GLU A 121 -3.60 8.55 3.22
C GLU A 121 -4.15 8.86 1.81
N TRP A 122 -4.39 7.86 0.97
CA TRP A 122 -4.93 8.08 -0.37
C TRP A 122 -6.43 8.40 -0.30
N SER A 123 -6.92 9.14 -1.30
CA SER A 123 -8.34 9.50 -1.40
C SER A 123 -9.26 8.29 -1.26
N MET A 124 -10.32 8.42 -0.45
CA MET A 124 -11.37 7.41 -0.31
C MET A 124 -12.04 7.04 -1.63
N ASP A 125 -12.12 7.97 -2.59
CA ASP A 125 -12.68 7.69 -3.93
C ASP A 125 -11.86 6.64 -4.69
N VAL A 126 -10.59 6.47 -4.32
CA VAL A 126 -9.66 5.52 -4.93
C VAL A 126 -9.57 4.25 -4.09
N THR A 127 -9.40 4.39 -2.77
CA THR A 127 -9.18 3.26 -1.85
C THR A 127 -10.44 2.43 -1.61
N ASN A 128 -11.63 3.03 -1.63
CA ASN A 128 -12.87 2.28 -1.39
C ASN A 128 -13.14 1.20 -2.43
N VAL A 129 -12.69 1.40 -3.68
CA VAL A 129 -12.91 0.46 -4.80
C VAL A 129 -12.34 -0.93 -4.49
N LEU A 130 -11.23 -1.00 -3.75
CA LEU A 130 -10.50 -2.25 -3.48
C LEU A 130 -10.24 -2.49 -1.99
N SER A 131 -10.85 -1.70 -1.12
CA SER A 131 -10.70 -1.81 0.34
C SER A 131 -10.87 -3.25 0.83
N ASN A 132 -11.92 -3.94 0.39
CA ASN A 132 -12.17 -5.34 0.75
C ASN A 132 -11.05 -6.28 0.31
N ASN A 133 -10.54 -6.14 -0.93
CA ASN A 133 -9.47 -7.00 -1.45
C ASN A 133 -8.18 -6.79 -0.68
N ILE A 134 -7.80 -5.53 -0.44
CA ILE A 134 -6.60 -5.17 0.31
C ILE A 134 -6.69 -5.69 1.75
N ILE A 135 -7.83 -5.50 2.42
CA ILE A 135 -8.07 -6.01 3.78
C ILE A 135 -7.98 -7.55 3.79
N GLN A 136 -8.63 -8.22 2.84
CA GLN A 136 -8.61 -9.68 2.77
C GLN A 136 -7.19 -10.22 2.54
N SER A 137 -6.41 -9.63 1.62
CA SER A 137 -5.02 -10.02 1.43
C SER A 137 -4.18 -9.82 2.69
N PHE A 138 -4.44 -8.76 3.45
CA PHE A 138 -3.77 -8.53 4.74
C PHE A 138 -4.16 -9.56 5.80
N GLU A 139 -5.44 -9.95 5.89
CA GLU A 139 -5.88 -11.02 6.78
C GLU A 139 -5.25 -12.38 6.42
N GLU A 140 -5.16 -12.69 5.13
CA GLU A 140 -4.50 -13.90 4.65
C GLU A 140 -3.01 -13.88 4.97
N PHE A 141 -2.36 -12.74 4.77
CA PHE A 141 -0.98 -12.50 5.18
C PHE A 141 -0.77 -12.75 6.69
N ILE A 142 -1.65 -12.22 7.55
CA ILE A 142 -1.59 -12.47 9.01
C ILE A 142 -1.64 -13.97 9.32
N ARG A 143 -2.47 -14.74 8.60
CA ARG A 143 -2.53 -16.20 8.76
C ARG A 143 -1.21 -16.88 8.39
N VAL A 144 -0.48 -16.38 7.39
CA VAL A 144 0.86 -16.87 7.05
C VAL A 144 1.79 -16.70 8.25
N VAL A 145 1.83 -15.50 8.83
CA VAL A 145 2.70 -15.19 9.97
C VAL A 145 2.41 -16.14 11.13
N PHE A 146 1.14 -16.37 11.48
CA PHE A 146 0.80 -17.29 12.58
C PHE A 146 1.13 -18.76 12.35
N LYS A 147 1.16 -19.20 11.08
CA LYS A 147 1.60 -20.57 10.73
C LYS A 147 3.10 -20.78 10.95
N GLN A 148 3.89 -19.71 11.06
CA GLN A 148 5.33 -19.83 11.31
C GLN A 148 5.58 -20.30 12.75
N GLU A 149 6.28 -21.42 12.90
CA GLU A 149 6.56 -22.02 14.20
C GLU A 149 7.71 -21.32 14.96
N ASN A 150 8.58 -20.62 14.24
CA ASN A 150 9.89 -20.19 14.71
C ASN A 150 10.03 -18.68 14.99
N PHE A 151 8.96 -17.97 15.34
CA PHE A 151 9.06 -16.57 15.77
C PHE A 151 8.55 -16.40 17.20
N THR A 152 9.17 -15.49 17.96
CA THR A 152 8.70 -15.11 19.30
C THR A 152 7.85 -13.85 19.22
N VAL A 153 8.36 -12.81 18.55
CA VAL A 153 7.69 -11.53 18.35
C VAL A 153 8.09 -10.93 17.00
N ILE A 154 7.12 -10.41 16.27
CA ILE A 154 7.30 -9.51 15.12
C ILE A 154 6.58 -8.22 15.47
N LYS A 155 7.30 -7.10 15.43
CA LYS A 155 6.74 -5.77 15.70
C LYS A 155 7.21 -4.81 14.63
N ILE A 156 6.26 -4.22 13.92
CA ILE A 156 6.48 -3.18 12.91
C ILE A 156 5.53 -2.04 13.26
N ALA A 157 6.07 -0.82 13.30
CA ALA A 157 5.33 0.38 13.65
C ALA A 157 5.57 1.42 12.57
N GLU A 158 4.49 1.77 11.89
CA GLU A 158 4.41 2.89 10.96
C GLU A 158 3.49 3.97 11.57
N GLU A 159 3.37 5.12 10.91
CA GLU A 159 2.63 6.29 11.40
C GLU A 159 1.15 5.98 11.71
N ASN A 160 0.47 5.31 10.79
CA ASN A 160 -0.95 4.97 10.85
C ASN A 160 -1.21 3.49 11.20
N ILE A 161 -0.20 2.63 11.10
CA ILE A 161 -0.36 1.19 11.30
C ILE A 161 0.65 0.65 12.30
N LEU A 162 0.14 0.04 13.37
CA LEU A 162 0.91 -0.79 14.28
C LEU A 162 0.63 -2.27 14.03
N PHE A 163 1.66 -3.01 13.58
CA PHE A 163 1.60 -4.46 13.42
C PHE A 163 2.40 -5.16 14.52
N ARG A 164 1.74 -6.07 15.25
CA ARG A 164 2.39 -6.90 16.28
C ARG A 164 1.85 -8.33 16.23
N ALA A 165 2.74 -9.29 16.02
CA ALA A 165 2.46 -10.71 16.10
C ALA A 165 3.36 -11.35 17.17
N GLU A 166 2.77 -12.09 18.11
CA GLU A 166 3.50 -12.76 19.19
C GLU A 166 3.09 -14.21 19.32
N ARG A 167 4.06 -15.07 19.66
CA ARG A 167 3.84 -16.49 19.95
C ARG A 167 4.31 -16.78 21.37
N PHE A 168 3.43 -17.36 22.16
CA PHE A 168 3.69 -17.73 23.54
C PHE A 168 3.20 -19.15 23.81
N ALA A 169 3.87 -19.84 24.73
CA ALA A 169 3.35 -21.10 25.26
C ALA A 169 2.04 -20.80 26.00
N ARG A 170 0.98 -21.58 25.73
CA ARG A 170 -0.33 -21.39 26.37
C ARG A 170 -0.25 -21.37 27.90
N ALA A 171 0.63 -22.18 28.48
CA ALA A 171 0.86 -22.24 29.92
C ALA A 171 1.46 -20.95 30.52
N ASN A 172 2.10 -20.12 29.69
CA ASN A 172 2.79 -18.90 30.10
C ASN A 172 2.00 -17.62 29.70
N PHE A 173 0.79 -17.76 29.17
CA PHE A 173 0.00 -16.61 28.74
C PHE A 173 -0.69 -15.95 29.93
N ILE A 174 -0.23 -14.74 30.30
CA ILE A 174 -0.77 -13.94 31.39
C ILE A 174 -1.64 -12.75 30.91
N GLY A 175 -1.84 -12.63 29.59
CA GLY A 175 -2.54 -11.53 28.94
C GLY A 175 -1.65 -10.82 27.90
N LEU A 176 -2.29 -10.16 26.92
CA LEU A 176 -1.64 -9.32 25.93
C LEU A 176 -2.22 -7.90 26.03
N THR A 177 -1.35 -6.92 26.31
CA THR A 177 -1.71 -5.51 26.23
C THR A 177 -1.05 -4.90 25.01
N ILE A 178 -1.86 -4.27 24.16
CA ILE A 178 -1.41 -3.49 23.00
C ILE A 178 -1.77 -2.05 23.30
N SER A 179 -0.76 -1.18 23.27
CA SER A 179 -0.91 0.26 23.43
C SER A 179 -0.44 0.93 22.16
N ALA A 180 -1.28 1.79 21.60
CA ALA A 180 -0.97 2.66 20.48
C ALA A 180 -1.28 4.10 20.90
N SER A 181 -0.41 5.02 20.53
CA SER A 181 -0.58 6.45 20.76
C SER A 181 -0.31 7.15 19.44
N ALA A 182 -1.24 7.99 18.99
CA ALA A 182 -0.98 8.89 17.88
C ALA A 182 0.10 9.90 18.31
N PHE A 183 1.12 10.11 17.48
CA PHE A 183 2.01 11.24 17.64
C PHE A 183 1.24 12.49 17.21
N SER A 184 1.17 13.48 18.11
CA SER A 184 0.56 14.79 17.87
C SER A 184 1.43 15.66 16.98
#